data_AF-A0A816DB04-F1
#
_entry.id   AF-A0A816DB04-F1
#
_cell.length_a   1.000
_cell.length_b   1.000
_cell.length_c   1.000
_cell.angle_alpha   90.00
_cell.angle_beta   90.00
_cell.angle_gamma   90.00
#
_symmetry.space_group_name_H-M   'P 1'
#
loop_
_entity.id
_entity.type
_entity.pdbx_description
1 polymer ?
#
loop_
_entity_poly.entity_id
_entity_poly.type
_entity_poly.pdbx_seq_one_letter_code
_entity_poly.pdbx_strand_id
1 'polypeptide(L)'
;MYFDEESIADDSPVDDDSDCYDENENEGEDTIENEQTELEWNWSQNFVQDTFFSAKEVKGHTTITSSNNIKPIETFNKFFTQDVIELIVKQTNIHGERKSLAQEHPYNWRKVNENVIRPFLGLLIIMGLHRLPRIRDYWSRNKLFHTDIVANVMPRNEFYRIFGALHLSDNAQQHRCARDSKFSTSFVY
;
A
#
# COMPACT_ATOMS: atom_id res chain seq x y z
N MET A 1 47.35 24.70 45.38
CA MET A 1 47.06 24.78 43.93
C MET A 1 46.60 23.40 43.52
N TYR A 2 45.28 23.23 43.35
CA TYR A 2 44.57 23.17 42.04
C TYR A 2 44.55 21.70 41.55
N PHE A 3 43.52 20.92 41.91
CA PHE A 3 42.23 20.65 41.21
C PHE A 3 42.29 19.38 40.33
N ASP A 4 41.22 18.59 40.46
CA ASP A 4 40.87 17.36 39.75
C ASP A 4 40.76 17.52 38.22
N GLU A 5 40.87 16.41 37.48
CA GLU A 5 39.95 16.10 36.37
C GLU A 5 40.05 14.62 35.91
N GLU A 6 38.91 13.93 35.97
CA GLU A 6 38.58 12.72 35.21
C GLU A 6 38.39 13.03 33.71
N SER A 7 38.65 12.06 32.84
CA SER A 7 38.15 12.02 31.45
C SER A 7 38.39 10.61 30.89
N ILE A 8 37.55 9.64 31.25
CA ILE A 8 36.42 9.09 30.47
C ILE A 8 36.81 8.72 29.03
N ALA A 9 36.89 7.41 28.80
CA ALA A 9 37.05 6.78 27.49
C ALA A 9 35.85 7.10 26.58
N ASP A 10 36.15 7.68 25.42
CA ASP A 10 35.25 7.91 24.31
C ASP A 10 35.15 6.61 23.49
N ASP A 11 34.04 5.89 23.67
CA ASP A 11 33.66 4.72 22.87
C ASP A 11 32.56 5.16 21.90
N SER A 12 32.99 5.64 20.74
CA SER A 12 32.14 6.04 19.63
C SER A 12 31.66 4.79 18.87
N PRO A 13 30.35 4.55 18.73
CA PRO A 13 29.86 3.44 17.92
C PRO A 13 30.01 3.76 16.43
N VAL A 14 30.79 2.93 15.74
CA VAL A 14 30.92 2.86 14.28
C VAL A 14 29.73 2.08 13.73
N ASP A 15 28.82 2.76 13.05
CA ASP A 15 27.84 2.16 12.14
C ASP A 15 27.68 3.10 10.93
N ASP A 16 28.58 2.95 9.96
CA ASP A 16 28.53 3.57 8.63
C ASP A 16 28.38 2.47 7.58
N ASP A 17 27.17 1.90 7.48
CA ASP A 17 26.77 1.03 6.37
C ASP A 17 26.17 1.89 5.26
N SER A 18 27.06 2.60 4.56
CA SER A 18 26.81 3.29 3.31
C SER A 18 26.92 2.30 2.14
N ASP A 19 25.82 1.61 1.82
CA ASP A 19 25.73 0.78 0.61
C ASP A 19 25.29 1.64 -0.59
N CYS A 20 26.25 2.35 -1.19
CA CYS A 20 26.11 3.02 -2.48
C CYS A 20 26.36 2.02 -3.63
N TYR A 21 25.31 1.46 -4.20
CA TYR A 21 25.40 0.76 -5.48
C TYR A 21 25.48 1.79 -6.61
N ASP A 22 26.70 2.10 -7.04
CA ASP A 22 27.01 2.81 -8.28
C ASP A 22 27.37 1.78 -9.36
N GLU A 23 26.47 1.58 -10.32
CA GLU A 23 26.80 1.00 -11.63
C GLU A 23 26.31 1.97 -12.71
N ASN A 24 27.18 2.93 -13.04
CA ASN A 24 27.16 3.68 -14.28
C ASN A 24 27.73 2.83 -15.42
N GLU A 25 26.90 2.48 -16.40
CA GLU A 25 27.36 2.30 -17.79
C GLU A 25 26.47 3.13 -18.73
N ASN A 26 27.15 3.78 -19.66
CA ASN A 26 26.80 5.04 -20.29
C ASN A 26 25.96 4.91 -21.58
N GLU A 27 25.11 5.91 -21.79
CA GLU A 27 24.64 6.52 -23.06
C GLU A 27 24.15 5.67 -24.24
N GLY A 28 22.84 5.77 -24.48
CA GLY A 28 22.24 5.84 -25.82
C GLY A 28 21.20 6.96 -25.83
N GLU A 29 21.54 8.09 -26.48
CA GLU A 29 20.59 9.17 -26.77
C GLU A 29 19.52 8.66 -27.77
N ASP A 30 18.25 8.75 -27.37
CA ASP A 30 17.16 8.89 -28.33
C ASP A 30 16.24 10.01 -27.80
N THR A 31 16.30 11.15 -28.48
CA THR A 31 15.41 12.30 -28.27
C THR A 31 13.99 11.92 -28.65
N ILE A 32 13.13 11.68 -27.67
CA ILE A 32 11.68 11.58 -27.86
C ILE A 32 11.02 12.77 -27.16
N GLU A 33 10.47 13.65 -28.00
CA GLU A 33 9.69 14.82 -27.60
C GLU A 33 8.53 14.40 -26.68
N ASN A 34 8.44 15.11 -25.58
CA ASN A 34 7.53 14.89 -24.47
C ASN A 34 6.09 15.27 -24.85
N GLU A 35 5.33 14.31 -25.37
CA GLU A 35 3.87 14.40 -25.41
C GLU A 35 3.33 13.69 -24.16
N GLN A 36 3.09 14.47 -23.10
CA GLN A 36 2.38 14.05 -21.89
C GLN A 36 0.96 13.61 -22.24
N THR A 37 0.83 12.38 -22.72
CA THR A 37 -0.43 11.66 -22.69
C THR A 37 -0.53 11.02 -21.31
N GLU A 38 -1.28 11.66 -20.41
CA GLU A 38 -1.83 10.98 -19.24
C GLU A 38 -2.62 9.77 -19.74
N LEU A 39 -1.98 8.60 -19.73
CA LEU A 39 -2.65 7.33 -19.93
C LEU A 39 -3.58 7.13 -18.73
N GLU A 40 -4.80 7.66 -18.82
CA GLU A 40 -5.90 7.29 -17.95
C GLU A 40 -6.03 5.77 -18.00
N TRP A 41 -5.58 5.13 -16.92
CA TRP A 41 -5.59 3.70 -16.78
C TRP A 41 -7.04 3.20 -16.66
N ASN A 42 -7.62 2.83 -17.81
CA ASN A 42 -9.01 2.41 -17.93
C ASN A 42 -9.15 0.89 -17.69
N TRP A 43 -9.36 0.54 -16.42
CA TRP A 43 -9.51 -0.83 -15.95
C TRP A 43 -10.84 -1.51 -16.35
N SER A 44 -11.84 -0.75 -16.80
CA SER A 44 -13.20 -1.26 -17.03
C SER A 44 -13.31 -2.27 -18.17
N GLN A 45 -12.29 -2.35 -19.03
CA GLN A 45 -12.27 -3.23 -20.21
C GLN A 45 -11.67 -4.62 -19.95
N ASN A 46 -10.97 -4.83 -18.82
CA ASN A 46 -10.28 -6.08 -18.51
C ASN A 46 -11.06 -6.97 -17.52
N PHE A 47 -12.37 -7.12 -17.73
CA PHE A 47 -13.16 -8.06 -16.94
C PHE A 47 -12.86 -9.50 -17.37
N VAL A 48 -11.93 -10.16 -16.67
CA VAL A 48 -11.75 -11.61 -16.80
C VAL A 48 -12.87 -12.28 -16.02
N GLN A 49 -13.88 -12.81 -16.73
CA GLN A 49 -14.90 -13.63 -16.13
C GLN A 49 -14.33 -15.02 -15.86
N ASP A 50 -13.60 -15.16 -14.76
CA ASP A 50 -13.09 -16.45 -14.32
C ASP A 50 -13.96 -17.00 -13.18
N THR A 51 -14.68 -18.08 -13.47
CA THR A 51 -15.52 -18.78 -12.50
C THR A 51 -14.65 -19.68 -11.62
N PHE A 52 -13.90 -19.07 -10.71
CA PHE A 52 -12.98 -19.82 -9.83
C PHE A 52 -13.63 -20.36 -8.54
N PHE A 53 -14.91 -20.04 -8.26
CA PHE A 53 -15.50 -20.32 -6.96
C PHE A 53 -16.84 -21.05 -7.02
N SER A 54 -16.85 -22.29 -6.56
CA SER A 54 -18.02 -22.90 -5.91
C SER A 54 -17.79 -22.76 -4.41
N ALA A 55 -18.36 -21.71 -3.81
CA ALA A 55 -18.30 -21.51 -2.37
C ALA A 55 -19.18 -22.58 -1.68
N LYS A 56 -18.57 -23.47 -0.90
CA LYS A 56 -19.32 -24.27 0.09
C LYS A 56 -19.79 -23.32 1.19
N GLU A 57 -21.08 -23.37 1.51
CA GLU A 57 -21.72 -22.54 2.54
C GLU A 57 -20.92 -22.53 3.85
N VAL A 58 -20.42 -21.37 4.23
CA VAL A 58 -19.98 -21.10 5.61
C VAL A 58 -21.15 -20.47 6.33
N LYS A 59 -21.70 -21.17 7.33
CA LYS A 59 -22.80 -20.66 8.17
C LYS A 59 -22.28 -19.56 9.11
N GLY A 60 -22.11 -18.35 8.58
CA GLY A 60 -21.97 -17.13 9.36
C GLY A 60 -23.34 -16.55 9.73
N HIS A 61 -23.42 -15.82 10.85
CA HIS A 61 -24.62 -15.13 11.37
C HIS A 61 -25.09 -13.94 10.50
N THR A 62 -25.04 -14.06 9.19
CA THR A 62 -25.75 -13.18 8.28
C THR A 62 -26.72 -14.08 7.54
N THR A 63 -28.01 -13.91 7.80
CA THR A 63 -29.10 -14.51 7.03
C THR A 63 -29.00 -13.99 5.60
N ILE A 64 -28.09 -14.55 4.81
CA ILE A 64 -28.16 -14.51 3.36
C ILE A 64 -29.29 -15.47 3.05
N THR A 65 -30.52 -14.96 3.10
CA THR A 65 -31.68 -15.64 2.50
C THR A 65 -31.23 -16.13 1.13
N SER A 66 -31.36 -17.44 0.93
CA SER A 66 -31.00 -18.17 -0.29
C SER A 66 -31.81 -17.69 -1.50
N SER A 67 -31.62 -16.44 -1.93
CA SER A 67 -32.02 -15.98 -3.23
C SER A 67 -30.92 -16.39 -4.19
N ASN A 68 -31.22 -17.41 -5.01
CA ASN A 68 -30.28 -18.15 -5.85
C ASN A 68 -29.60 -17.33 -6.97
N ASN A 69 -29.52 -15.99 -6.89
CA ASN A 69 -29.04 -15.11 -7.96
C ASN A 69 -28.31 -13.84 -7.48
N ILE A 70 -27.82 -13.75 -6.23
CA ILE A 70 -27.02 -12.58 -5.82
C ILE A 70 -25.65 -12.64 -6.51
N LYS A 71 -25.32 -11.63 -7.31
CA LYS A 71 -23.99 -11.55 -7.95
C LYS A 71 -22.93 -11.24 -6.89
N PRO A 72 -21.71 -11.81 -6.96
CA PRO A 72 -20.65 -11.52 -5.99
C PRO A 72 -20.37 -10.02 -5.80
N ILE A 73 -20.48 -9.24 -6.87
CA ILE A 73 -20.31 -7.77 -6.83
C ILE A 73 -21.39 -7.07 -5.98
N GLU A 74 -22.62 -7.59 -5.97
CA GLU A 74 -23.71 -7.02 -5.16
C GLU A 74 -23.45 -7.25 -3.66
N THR A 75 -22.92 -8.42 -3.31
CA THR A 75 -22.48 -8.69 -1.93
C THR A 75 -21.30 -7.81 -1.55
N PHE A 76 -20.30 -7.66 -2.42
CA PHE A 76 -19.17 -6.75 -2.17
C PHE A 76 -19.62 -5.32 -1.88
N ASN A 77 -20.53 -4.78 -2.68
CA ASN A 77 -21.05 -3.42 -2.54
C ASN A 77 -21.86 -3.19 -1.26
N LYS A 78 -22.30 -4.26 -0.56
CA LYS A 78 -22.93 -4.14 0.77
C LYS A 78 -21.92 -3.82 1.88
N PHE A 79 -20.67 -4.26 1.73
CA PHE A 79 -19.60 -4.00 2.69
C PHE A 79 -18.79 -2.75 2.31
N PHE A 80 -18.48 -2.62 1.02
CA PHE A 80 -17.82 -1.47 0.44
C PHE A 80 -18.85 -0.58 -0.25
N THR A 81 -19.66 0.08 0.57
CA THR A 81 -20.63 1.07 0.11
C THR A 81 -19.92 2.26 -0.55
N GLN A 82 -20.67 3.07 -1.29
CA GLN A 82 -20.13 4.27 -1.94
C GLN A 82 -19.41 5.18 -0.92
N ASP A 83 -20.03 5.46 0.22
CA ASP A 83 -19.45 6.28 1.29
C ASP A 83 -18.12 5.73 1.81
N VAL A 84 -18.02 4.39 1.95
CA VAL A 84 -16.78 3.72 2.38
C VAL A 84 -15.69 3.89 1.34
N ILE A 85 -16.02 3.71 0.05
CA ILE A 85 -15.07 3.90 -1.05
C ILE A 85 -14.59 5.36 -1.11
N GLU A 86 -15.50 6.32 -0.99
CA GLU A 86 -15.17 7.75 -0.96
C GLU A 86 -14.29 8.11 0.23
N LEU A 87 -14.56 7.53 1.40
CA LEU A 87 -13.72 7.69 2.59
C LEU A 87 -12.31 7.15 2.34
N ILE A 88 -12.18 5.94 1.78
CA ILE A 88 -10.89 5.32 1.46
C ILE A 88 -10.11 6.21 0.49
N VAL A 89 -10.76 6.66 -0.59
CA VAL A 89 -10.16 7.54 -1.61
C VAL A 89 -9.65 8.82 -0.97
N LYS A 90 -10.51 9.50 -0.20
CA LYS A 90 -10.18 10.77 0.47
C LYS A 90 -8.99 10.61 1.41
N GLN A 91 -9.05 9.64 2.31
CA GLN A 91 -8.02 9.46 3.33
C GLN A 91 -6.69 8.96 2.74
N THR A 92 -6.74 8.09 1.74
CA THR A 92 -5.54 7.62 1.01
C THR A 92 -4.85 8.77 0.28
N ASN A 93 -5.60 9.69 -0.34
CA ASN A 93 -5.01 10.86 -0.99
C ASN A 93 -4.35 11.82 -0.01
N ILE A 94 -5.04 12.16 1.08
CA ILE A 94 -4.48 13.01 2.15
C ILE A 94 -3.21 12.37 2.72
N HIS A 95 -3.24 11.05 2.98
CA HIS A 95 -2.11 10.36 3.54
C HIS A 95 -0.93 10.30 2.56
N GLY A 96 -1.19 9.99 1.29
CA GLY A 96 -0.18 9.92 0.23
C GLY A 96 0.52 11.26 0.00
N GLU A 97 -0.24 12.35 -0.06
CA GLU A 97 0.32 13.72 -0.16
C GLU A 97 1.20 14.04 1.06
N ARG A 98 0.69 13.82 2.27
CA ARG A 98 1.44 14.07 3.50
C ARG A 98 2.72 13.22 3.58
N LYS A 99 2.63 11.95 3.19
CA LYS A 99 3.76 11.02 3.20
C LYS A 99 4.84 11.48 2.22
N SER A 100 4.43 11.96 1.05
CA SER A 100 5.35 12.48 0.06
C SER A 100 6.08 13.74 0.55
N LEU A 101 5.35 14.72 1.08
CA LEU A 101 5.92 15.97 1.60
C LEU A 101 6.84 15.77 2.81
N ALA A 102 6.71 14.66 3.51
CA ALA A 102 7.54 14.33 4.69
C ALA A 102 8.88 13.66 4.33
N GLN A 103 9.14 13.34 3.06
CA GLN A 103 10.43 12.79 2.63
C GLN A 103 11.48 13.89 2.43
N GLU A 104 12.75 13.53 2.57
CA GLU A 104 13.88 14.42 2.28
C GLU A 104 13.86 14.91 0.81
N HIS A 105 13.40 14.04 -0.09
CA HIS A 105 13.14 14.36 -1.49
C HIS A 105 11.66 14.13 -1.79
N PRO A 106 10.81 15.17 -1.65
CA PRO A 106 9.39 15.07 -1.94
C PRO A 106 9.12 14.69 -3.40
N TYR A 107 8.10 13.88 -3.62
CA TYR A 107 7.62 13.51 -4.95
C TYR A 107 6.19 14.00 -5.18
N ASN A 108 5.73 14.01 -6.43
CA ASN A 108 4.33 14.36 -6.69
C ASN A 108 3.43 13.15 -6.46
N TRP A 109 2.63 13.19 -5.39
CA TRP A 109 1.62 12.16 -5.15
C TRP A 109 0.55 12.21 -6.24
N ARG A 110 0.41 11.12 -7.00
CA ARG A 110 -0.68 10.99 -7.97
C ARG A 110 -1.98 10.61 -7.26
N LYS A 111 -2.96 11.50 -7.30
CA LYS A 111 -4.26 11.24 -6.66
C LYS A 111 -4.91 9.97 -7.20
N VAL A 112 -5.49 9.19 -6.30
CA VAL A 112 -6.31 8.03 -6.62
C VAL A 112 -7.78 8.43 -6.64
N ASN A 113 -8.58 7.69 -7.40
CA ASN A 113 -10.03 7.81 -7.43
C ASN A 113 -10.65 6.42 -7.18
N GLU A 114 -11.98 6.36 -7.17
CA GLU A 114 -12.74 5.12 -7.00
C GLU A 114 -12.38 4.04 -8.03
N ASN A 115 -12.14 4.46 -9.28
CA ASN A 115 -11.72 3.60 -10.39
C ASN A 115 -10.37 2.93 -10.13
N VAL A 116 -9.49 3.53 -9.32
CA VAL A 116 -8.21 2.93 -8.93
C VAL A 116 -8.35 2.10 -7.65
N ILE A 117 -9.13 2.57 -6.68
CA ILE A 117 -9.30 1.92 -5.37
C ILE A 117 -10.10 0.60 -5.48
N ARG A 118 -11.14 0.53 -6.30
CA ARG A 118 -11.95 -0.70 -6.44
C ARG A 118 -11.14 -1.89 -6.98
N PRO A 119 -10.37 -1.77 -8.09
CA PRO A 119 -9.47 -2.83 -8.54
C PRO A 119 -8.40 -3.18 -7.50
N PHE A 120 -7.83 -2.18 -6.82
CA PHE A 120 -6.86 -2.41 -5.74
C PHE A 120 -7.44 -3.28 -4.61
N LEU A 121 -8.67 -3.00 -4.15
CA LEU A 121 -9.36 -3.82 -3.15
C LEU A 121 -9.65 -5.23 -3.67
N GLY A 122 -10.03 -5.36 -4.95
CA GLY A 122 -10.18 -6.65 -5.61
C GLY A 122 -8.89 -7.48 -5.61
N LEU A 123 -7.75 -6.83 -5.89
CA LEU A 123 -6.43 -7.46 -5.79
C LEU A 123 -6.12 -7.92 -4.37
N LEU A 124 -6.44 -7.13 -3.34
CA LEU A 124 -6.24 -7.55 -1.94
C LEU A 124 -7.07 -8.80 -1.60
N ILE A 125 -8.29 -8.92 -2.12
CA ILE A 125 -9.11 -10.12 -1.93
C ILE A 125 -8.47 -11.32 -2.63
N ILE A 126 -8.04 -11.17 -3.88
CA ILE A 126 -7.37 -12.23 -4.64
C ILE A 126 -6.11 -12.70 -3.92
N MET A 127 -5.25 -11.78 -3.45
CA MET A 127 -4.04 -12.10 -2.71
C MET A 127 -4.32 -12.72 -1.34
N GLY A 128 -5.47 -12.40 -0.73
CA GLY A 128 -5.92 -13.03 0.51
C GLY A 128 -6.26 -14.51 0.32
N LEU A 129 -6.80 -14.87 -0.86
CA LEU A 129 -7.23 -16.21 -1.25
C LEU A 129 -6.09 -17.04 -1.87
N HIS A 130 -5.36 -16.47 -2.81
CA HIS A 130 -4.20 -17.05 -3.48
C HIS A 130 -2.93 -16.41 -2.92
N ARG A 131 -2.34 -17.01 -1.89
CA ARG A 131 -1.17 -16.45 -1.19
C ARG A 131 0.15 -16.95 -1.77
N LEU A 132 0.95 -16.03 -2.30
CA LEU A 132 2.35 -16.29 -2.69
C LEU A 132 3.33 -15.93 -1.56
N PRO A 133 4.57 -16.47 -1.58
CA PRO A 133 5.59 -16.19 -0.57
C PRO A 133 5.89 -14.71 -0.39
N ARG A 134 5.88 -13.93 -1.49
CA ARG A 134 6.07 -12.48 -1.47
C ARG A 134 5.04 -11.81 -2.37
N ILE A 135 4.57 -10.63 -1.97
CA ILE A 135 3.61 -9.84 -2.78
C ILE A 135 4.19 -9.52 -4.17
N ARG A 136 5.49 -9.24 -4.29
CA ARG A 136 6.10 -8.97 -5.61
C ARG A 136 6.02 -10.17 -6.57
N ASP A 137 5.82 -11.38 -6.05
CA ASP A 137 5.87 -12.59 -6.85
C ASP A 137 4.65 -12.71 -7.78
N TYR A 138 3.52 -12.04 -7.49
CA TYR A 138 2.38 -11.98 -8.42
C TYR A 138 2.74 -11.35 -9.78
N TRP A 139 3.74 -10.47 -9.80
CA TRP A 139 4.29 -9.84 -11.01
C TRP A 139 5.63 -10.43 -11.44
N SER A 140 6.00 -11.60 -10.91
CA SER A 140 7.26 -12.26 -11.27
C SER A 140 7.27 -12.65 -12.75
N ARG A 141 8.44 -12.66 -13.39
CA ARG A 141 8.62 -13.29 -14.71
C ARG A 141 8.66 -14.81 -14.63
N ASN A 142 8.85 -15.37 -13.43
CA ASN A 142 8.81 -16.81 -13.22
C ASN A 142 7.36 -17.29 -13.31
N LYS A 143 7.08 -18.15 -14.28
CA LYS A 143 5.75 -18.73 -14.54
C LYS A 143 5.16 -19.49 -13.35
N LEU A 144 6.00 -19.96 -12.41
CA LEU A 144 5.52 -20.62 -11.19
C LEU A 144 4.80 -19.66 -10.23
N PHE A 145 5.11 -18.37 -10.29
CA PHE A 145 4.54 -17.36 -9.40
C PHE A 145 3.72 -16.30 -10.13
N HIS A 146 3.99 -16.10 -11.42
CA HIS A 146 3.29 -15.12 -12.24
C HIS A 146 1.78 -15.34 -12.17
N THR A 147 1.04 -14.28 -11.84
CA THR A 147 -0.42 -14.34 -11.76
C THR A 147 -0.99 -13.31 -12.74
N ASP A 148 -1.38 -13.79 -13.93
CA ASP A 148 -1.86 -12.94 -15.04
C ASP A 148 -3.00 -12.01 -14.59
N ILE A 149 -3.94 -12.54 -13.80
CA ILE A 149 -5.10 -11.77 -13.32
C ILE A 149 -4.68 -10.58 -12.45
N VAL A 150 -3.58 -10.69 -11.70
CA VAL A 150 -3.06 -9.60 -10.86
C VAL A 150 -2.24 -8.64 -11.72
N ALA A 151 -1.35 -9.18 -12.55
CA ALA A 151 -0.45 -8.39 -13.37
C ALA A 151 -1.17 -7.50 -14.40
N ASN A 152 -2.27 -8.00 -14.97
CA ASN A 152 -3.09 -7.27 -15.95
C ASN A 152 -4.00 -6.21 -15.30
N VAL A 153 -4.36 -6.40 -14.03
CA VAL A 153 -5.26 -5.50 -13.30
C VAL A 153 -4.52 -4.35 -12.65
N MET A 154 -3.23 -4.41 -12.35
CA MET A 154 -2.51 -3.23 -11.87
C MET A 154 -1.00 -3.46 -12.00
N PRO A 155 -0.21 -2.47 -12.47
CA PRO A 155 1.24 -2.59 -12.42
C PRO A 155 1.76 -2.71 -10.98
N ARG A 156 2.80 -3.52 -10.77
CA ARG A 156 3.40 -3.76 -9.44
C ARG A 156 3.69 -2.48 -8.66
N ASN A 157 4.36 -1.52 -9.29
CA ASN A 157 4.77 -0.28 -8.64
C ASN A 157 3.55 0.57 -8.25
N GLU A 158 2.47 0.50 -9.04
CA GLU A 158 1.23 1.20 -8.72
C GLU A 158 0.54 0.58 -7.51
N PHE A 159 0.48 -0.75 -7.46
CA PHE A 159 -0.02 -1.45 -6.28
C PHE A 159 0.73 -1.05 -5.02
N TYR A 160 2.08 -1.09 -5.04
CA TYR A 160 2.88 -0.71 -3.86
C TYR A 160 2.73 0.75 -3.48
N ARG A 161 2.60 1.66 -4.45
CA ARG A 161 2.36 3.09 -4.20
C ARG A 161 1.07 3.30 -3.43
N ILE A 162 -0.02 2.66 -3.86
CA ILE A 162 -1.33 2.75 -3.21
C ILE A 162 -1.29 2.03 -1.86
N PHE A 163 -0.74 0.82 -1.80
CA PHE A 163 -0.62 0.02 -0.58
C PHE A 163 0.13 0.77 0.52
N GLY A 164 1.22 1.46 0.18
CA GLY A 164 1.99 2.25 1.12
C GLY A 164 1.34 3.57 1.55
N ALA A 165 0.26 3.99 0.91
CA ALA A 165 -0.49 5.21 1.22
C ALA A 165 -1.92 4.93 1.71
N LEU A 166 -2.33 3.66 1.77
CA LEU A 166 -3.66 3.25 2.18
C LEU A 166 -3.94 3.75 3.60
N HIS A 167 -5.01 4.52 3.77
CA HIS A 167 -5.42 5.04 5.06
C HIS A 167 -6.94 5.06 5.16
N LEU A 168 -7.47 4.68 6.32
CA LEU A 168 -8.92 4.48 6.54
C LEU A 168 -9.51 5.43 7.58
N SER A 169 -8.70 6.31 8.17
CA SER A 169 -9.07 7.09 9.34
C SER A 169 -8.79 8.57 9.11
N ASP A 170 -9.64 9.45 9.65
CA ASP A 170 -9.33 10.88 9.66
C ASP A 170 -8.36 11.21 10.80
N ASN A 171 -7.12 11.54 10.46
CA ASN A 171 -6.11 11.90 11.46
C ASN A 171 -6.38 13.29 12.10
N ALA A 172 -7.25 14.13 11.52
CA ALA A 172 -7.65 15.40 12.12
C ALA A 172 -8.61 15.21 13.31
N GLN A 173 -9.32 14.08 13.35
CA GLN A 173 -10.24 13.71 14.43
C GLN A 173 -9.64 12.76 15.45
N GLN A 174 -8.38 12.34 15.24
CA GLN A 174 -7.64 11.61 16.27
C GLN A 174 -7.28 12.60 17.37
N HIS A 175 -8.14 12.66 18.41
CA HIS A 175 -7.71 13.11 19.72
C HIS A 175 -6.49 12.26 20.08
N ARG A 176 -5.30 12.85 20.02
CA ARG A 176 -4.14 12.29 20.68
C ARG A 176 -4.51 12.29 22.15
N CYS A 177 -5.03 11.19 22.67
CA CYS A 177 -5.01 10.97 24.12
C CYS A 177 -3.54 11.19 24.48
N ALA A 178 -3.29 12.27 25.23
CA ALA A 178 -1.96 12.63 25.67
C ALA A 178 -1.35 11.34 26.21
N ARG A 179 -0.22 10.95 25.64
CA ARG A 179 0.55 9.81 26.12
C ARG A 179 0.84 10.13 27.58
N ASP A 180 0.11 9.52 28.50
CA ASP A 180 0.21 9.80 29.92
C ASP A 180 1.66 9.54 30.31
N SER A 181 2.42 10.61 30.56
CA SER A 181 3.83 10.58 30.94
C SER A 181 4.05 9.98 32.34
N LYS A 182 3.00 9.38 32.93
CA LYS A 182 2.99 8.86 34.31
C LYS A 182 3.54 7.43 34.45
N PHE A 183 3.98 6.78 33.38
CA PHE A 183 4.60 5.44 33.45
C PHE A 183 6.10 5.40 33.12
N SER A 184 6.78 6.55 33.11
CA SER A 184 8.25 6.58 33.15
C SER A 184 8.72 6.68 34.59
N THR A 185 8.60 5.58 35.35
CA THR A 185 9.36 5.43 36.59
C THR A 185 10.56 4.54 36.30
N SER A 186 11.73 5.12 36.49
CA SER A 186 13.05 4.52 36.36
C SER A 186 13.14 3.20 37.12
N PHE A 187 13.54 2.13 36.44
CA PHE A 187 14.31 1.07 37.08
C PHE A 187 15.78 1.42 36.88
N VAL A 188 16.34 2.08 37.88
CA VAL A 188 17.79 2.09 38.11
C VAL A 188 18.07 0.81 38.89
N TYR A 189 18.87 -0.08 38.32
CA TYR A 189 19.59 -1.10 39.07
C TYR A 189 21.01 -0.60 39.32
#